data_AF-A0A945QCI2-F1
#
_entry.id   AF-A0A945QCI2-F1
#
_cell.length_a   1.000
_cell.length_b   1.000
_cell.length_c   1.000
_cell.angle_alpha   90.00
_cell.angle_beta   90.00
_cell.angle_gamma   90.00
#
_symmetry.space_group_name_H-M   'P 1'
#
loop_
_entity.id
_entity.type
_entity.pdbx_description
1 polymer ?
#
loop_
_entity_poly.entity_id
_entity_poly.type
_entity_poly.pdbx_seq_one_letter_code
_entity_poly.pdbx_strand_id
1 'polypeptide(L)'
;AFTAMRARGADITDLIILVVAADDGIKAQTLEALSHAQAAGVPMIIAINKIDVPGADPNRVRTELLQHNIVVEQMGGDVLDVEVSAKEKTNLDKLEEAIILQSEILELKASPEGNAEGSVVESRVEKGRGPVATVLVSRGTLKVGDIFVSGSKWGKVRALLNDHGKRITDAGPSVPVEVLGLTGTPDAGDDFVVVESEGRAREVTEYRERQKIAASAAAGARGTIEQMMSSAAAGEIHTVPVVIKADVQGSVEALVASLDKLATDEVKVQVLHSGVGGINESDVTLANASGGVIIGFNVRANPQARDMARRDKVEIRYYSIIYDAINELKAAMSGMLAPTLKEQFLGNVEIREVFSISKVGKVAGCMVAEGMVKRGAKVRLLRDNVVVHEGELSSLKRFKDEVKDVKEGFECGLTLANYQDMQVGDIVECFELEEIAREL
;
A
#
# COMPACT_ATOMS: atom_id res chain seq x y z
N ALA A 1 2.79 -3.32 3.27
CA ALA A 1 1.67 -3.66 4.14
C ALA A 1 2.12 -4.07 5.54
N PHE A 2 2.88 -5.16 5.73
CA PHE A 2 3.07 -5.78 7.05
C PHE A 2 4.40 -5.49 7.77
N THR A 3 5.17 -4.49 7.35
CA THR A 3 6.49 -4.14 7.93
C THR A 3 6.43 -3.94 9.45
N ALA A 4 5.51 -3.10 9.93
CA ALA A 4 5.35 -2.85 11.37
C ALA A 4 4.94 -4.11 12.14
N MET A 5 4.09 -4.96 11.55
CA MET A 5 3.68 -6.22 12.15
C MET A 5 4.86 -7.19 12.31
N ARG A 6 5.75 -7.26 11.32
CA ARG A 6 6.97 -8.08 11.39
C ARG A 6 7.98 -7.55 12.40
N ALA A 7 8.18 -6.23 12.46
CA ALA A 7 9.04 -5.60 13.45
C ALA A 7 8.57 -5.93 14.87
N ARG A 8 7.29 -5.72 15.16
CA ARG A 8 6.68 -6.10 16.46
C ARG A 8 6.84 -7.59 16.76
N GLY A 9 6.58 -8.45 15.77
CA GLY A 9 6.73 -9.89 15.91
C GLY A 9 8.16 -10.28 16.30
N ALA A 10 9.17 -9.65 15.69
CA ALA A 10 10.56 -9.89 16.02
C ALA A 10 10.89 -9.44 17.45
N ASP A 11 10.37 -8.28 17.89
CA ASP A 11 10.68 -7.72 19.22
C ASP A 11 10.05 -8.52 20.38
N ILE A 12 8.92 -9.20 20.17
CA ILE A 12 8.22 -9.96 21.22
C ILE A 12 8.62 -11.44 21.31
N THR A 13 9.42 -11.95 20.36
CA THR A 13 9.80 -13.36 20.29
C THR A 13 11.23 -13.59 20.72
N ASP A 14 11.46 -14.70 21.42
CA ASP A 14 12.80 -15.12 21.83
C ASP A 14 13.61 -15.78 20.70
N LEU A 15 12.93 -16.25 19.65
CA LEU A 15 13.51 -16.98 18.52
C LEU A 15 12.73 -16.71 17.24
N ILE A 16 13.44 -16.49 16.13
CA ILE A 16 12.83 -16.28 14.80
C ILE A 16 13.15 -17.46 13.88
N ILE A 17 12.14 -17.92 13.14
CA ILE A 17 12.33 -18.92 12.08
C ILE A 17 12.14 -18.23 10.72
N LEU A 18 13.20 -18.17 9.92
CA LEU A 18 13.13 -17.64 8.57
C LEU A 18 12.92 -18.79 7.57
N VAL A 19 11.76 -18.80 6.94
CA VAL A 19 11.46 -19.78 5.89
C VAL A 19 11.89 -19.23 4.53
N VAL A 20 12.79 -19.95 3.85
CA VAL A 20 13.27 -19.61 2.50
C VAL A 20 13.00 -20.77 1.57
N ALA A 21 12.44 -20.53 0.40
CA ALA A 21 12.15 -21.59 -0.54
C ALA A 21 13.41 -21.95 -1.37
N ALA A 22 13.69 -23.24 -1.49
CA ALA A 22 14.87 -23.76 -2.19
C ALA A 22 14.84 -23.53 -3.72
N ASP A 23 13.65 -23.29 -4.29
CA ASP A 23 13.43 -23.01 -5.71
C ASP A 23 13.48 -21.51 -6.04
N ASP A 24 12.93 -20.66 -5.16
CA ASP A 24 12.81 -19.22 -5.39
C ASP A 24 14.03 -18.41 -4.92
N GLY A 25 14.79 -18.93 -3.96
CA GLY A 25 15.91 -18.23 -3.31
C GLY A 25 15.48 -17.06 -2.43
N ILE A 26 16.42 -16.14 -2.14
CA ILE A 26 16.16 -14.95 -1.34
C ILE A 26 15.46 -13.88 -2.18
N LYS A 27 14.31 -13.38 -1.69
CA LYS A 27 13.56 -12.27 -2.30
C LYS A 27 13.60 -11.03 -1.43
N ALA A 28 13.13 -9.90 -1.97
CA ALA A 28 13.04 -8.63 -1.23
C ALA A 28 12.28 -8.75 0.11
N GLN A 29 11.22 -9.55 0.16
CA GLN A 29 10.47 -9.80 1.41
C GLN A 29 11.29 -10.60 2.44
N THR A 30 12.12 -11.53 1.97
CA THR A 30 13.06 -12.29 2.81
C THR A 30 14.11 -11.36 3.40
N LEU A 31 14.64 -10.42 2.60
CA LEU A 31 15.60 -9.41 3.06
C LEU A 31 14.99 -8.47 4.10
N GLU A 32 13.75 -8.05 3.91
CA GLU A 32 13.03 -7.25 4.89
C GLU A 32 12.88 -8.01 6.22
N ALA A 33 12.47 -9.29 6.18
CA ALA A 33 12.37 -10.13 7.37
C ALA A 33 13.73 -10.33 8.07
N LEU A 34 14.80 -10.54 7.30
CA LEU A 34 16.17 -10.61 7.81
C LEU A 34 16.60 -9.34 8.51
N SER A 35 16.32 -8.18 7.91
CA SER A 35 16.64 -6.88 8.51
C SER A 35 15.93 -6.69 9.85
N HIS A 36 14.68 -7.13 9.99
CA HIS A 36 13.96 -7.05 11.26
C HIS A 36 14.55 -7.99 12.31
N ALA A 37 14.87 -9.23 11.93
CA ALA A 37 15.48 -10.19 12.85
C ALA A 37 16.84 -9.71 13.36
N GLN A 38 17.70 -9.20 12.46
CA GLN A 38 19.00 -8.64 12.82
C GLN A 38 18.89 -7.39 13.70
N ALA A 39 17.93 -6.50 13.40
CA ALA A 39 17.71 -5.29 14.19
C ALA A 39 17.21 -5.59 15.61
N ALA A 40 16.36 -6.61 15.77
CA ALA A 40 15.87 -7.05 17.08
C ALA A 40 16.95 -7.81 17.88
N GLY A 41 18.03 -8.27 17.23
CA GLY A 41 19.10 -9.04 17.88
C GLY A 41 18.65 -10.43 18.34
N VAL A 42 17.56 -10.94 17.76
CA VAL A 42 16.98 -12.23 18.13
C VAL A 42 17.65 -13.36 17.32
N PRO A 43 18.07 -14.47 17.96
CA PRO A 43 18.62 -15.61 17.26
C PRO A 43 17.65 -16.15 16.20
N MET A 44 18.20 -16.63 15.09
CA MET A 44 17.39 -17.11 13.98
C MET A 44 17.76 -18.53 13.55
N ILE A 45 16.75 -19.27 13.11
CA ILE A 45 16.90 -20.58 12.45
C ILE A 45 16.39 -20.45 11.02
N ILE A 46 17.17 -20.95 10.06
CA ILE A 46 16.80 -20.94 8.64
C ILE A 46 16.11 -22.26 8.29
N ALA A 47 14.85 -22.20 7.87
CA ALA A 47 14.13 -23.34 7.33
C ALA A 47 14.12 -23.27 5.79
N ILE A 48 14.96 -24.08 5.14
CA ILE A 48 15.01 -24.18 3.67
C ILE A 48 13.88 -25.11 3.21
N ASN A 49 12.79 -24.53 2.75
CA ASN A 49 11.55 -25.25 2.40
C ASN A 49 11.50 -25.67 0.91
N LYS A 50 10.56 -26.55 0.57
CA LYS A 50 10.29 -27.08 -0.78
C LYS A 50 11.40 -27.97 -1.36
N ILE A 51 12.11 -28.73 -0.52
CA ILE A 51 13.12 -29.70 -0.99
C ILE A 51 12.53 -30.84 -1.84
N ASP A 52 11.20 -31.01 -1.84
CA ASP A 52 10.48 -31.98 -2.67
C ASP A 52 10.35 -31.56 -4.15
N VAL A 53 10.57 -30.28 -4.47
CA VAL A 53 10.32 -29.75 -5.81
C VAL A 53 11.51 -30.04 -6.74
N PRO A 54 11.27 -30.51 -7.99
CA PRO A 54 12.33 -30.64 -8.99
C PRO A 54 12.97 -29.28 -9.28
N GLY A 55 14.28 -29.16 -9.03
CA GLY A 55 15.03 -27.90 -9.17
C GLY A 55 15.28 -27.15 -7.87
N ALA A 56 14.86 -27.70 -6.71
CA ALA A 56 15.26 -27.19 -5.41
C ALA A 56 16.79 -27.28 -5.24
N ASP A 57 17.41 -26.16 -4.85
CA ASP A 57 18.84 -26.11 -4.56
C ASP A 57 19.11 -25.42 -3.21
N PRO A 58 19.17 -26.20 -2.12
CA PRO A 58 19.49 -25.67 -0.79
C PRO A 58 20.86 -25.00 -0.71
N ASN A 59 21.86 -25.46 -1.48
CA ASN A 59 23.21 -24.90 -1.45
C ASN A 59 23.25 -23.51 -2.07
N ARG A 60 22.43 -23.27 -3.09
CA ARG A 60 22.23 -21.93 -3.63
C ARG A 60 21.69 -20.97 -2.56
N VAL A 61 20.68 -21.38 -1.78
CA VAL A 61 20.13 -20.55 -0.70
C VAL A 61 21.20 -20.21 0.34
N ARG A 62 22.00 -21.19 0.77
CA ARG A 62 23.12 -20.96 1.70
C ARG A 62 24.13 -19.96 1.15
N THR A 63 24.45 -20.06 -0.14
CA THR A 63 25.37 -19.12 -0.81
C THR A 63 24.80 -17.71 -0.89
N GLU A 64 23.50 -17.57 -1.16
CA GLU A 64 22.80 -16.28 -1.16
C GLU A 64 22.77 -15.68 0.26
N LEU A 65 22.57 -16.48 1.31
CA LEU A 65 22.58 -16.01 2.70
C LEU A 65 23.94 -15.43 3.12
N LEU A 66 25.05 -15.98 2.62
CA LEU A 66 26.39 -15.45 2.87
C LEU A 66 26.55 -14.00 2.39
N GLN A 67 25.88 -13.62 1.28
CA GLN A 67 25.93 -12.26 0.75
C GLN A 67 25.26 -11.25 1.70
N HIS A 68 24.45 -11.74 2.63
CA HIS A 68 23.75 -10.95 3.65
C HIS A 68 24.38 -11.11 5.04
N ASN A 69 25.64 -11.55 5.11
CA ASN A 69 26.39 -11.80 6.35
C ASN A 69 25.76 -12.84 7.27
N ILE A 70 25.01 -13.81 6.71
CA ILE A 70 24.43 -14.91 7.46
C ILE A 70 25.18 -16.17 7.07
N VAL A 71 25.97 -16.69 8.02
CA VAL A 71 26.77 -17.89 7.82
C VAL A 71 26.08 -19.03 8.55
N VAL A 72 25.63 -20.02 7.79
CA VAL A 72 24.99 -21.21 8.36
C VAL A 72 26.03 -22.18 8.93
N GLU A 73 25.62 -23.04 9.87
CA GLU A 73 26.49 -24.00 10.56
C GLU A 73 27.25 -24.90 9.57
N GLN A 74 26.59 -25.37 8.50
CA GLN A 74 27.23 -26.18 7.46
C GLN A 74 28.39 -25.47 6.73
N MET A 75 28.42 -24.15 6.77
CA MET A 75 29.47 -23.32 6.18
C MET A 75 30.45 -22.77 7.24
N GLY A 76 30.40 -23.30 8.46
CA GLY A 76 31.26 -22.89 9.58
C GLY A 76 30.79 -21.66 10.33
N GLY A 77 29.51 -21.30 10.21
CA GLY A 77 28.87 -20.22 10.97
C GLY A 77 28.15 -20.69 12.24
N ASP A 78 27.32 -19.80 12.76
CA ASP A 78 26.57 -19.96 14.02
C ASP A 78 25.05 -20.09 13.81
N VAL A 79 24.56 -19.83 12.60
CA VAL A 79 23.12 -19.90 12.29
C VAL A 79 22.73 -21.32 11.90
N LEU A 80 21.76 -21.90 12.62
CA LEU A 80 21.23 -23.23 12.32
C LEU A 80 20.40 -23.20 11.02
N ASP A 81 20.62 -24.17 10.14
CA ASP A 81 19.80 -24.38 8.95
C ASP A 81 19.22 -25.79 8.88
N VAL A 82 17.94 -25.88 8.50
CA VAL A 82 17.22 -27.15 8.37
C VAL A 82 16.51 -27.19 7.03
N GLU A 83 16.82 -28.21 6.23
CA GLU A 83 16.13 -28.52 4.99
C GLU A 83 14.81 -29.23 5.27
N VAL A 84 13.68 -28.66 4.85
CA VAL A 84 12.33 -29.18 5.12
C VAL A 84 11.46 -29.26 3.87
N SER A 85 10.49 -30.17 3.88
CA SER A 85 9.34 -30.10 2.98
C SER A 85 8.07 -29.94 3.82
N ALA A 86 7.47 -28.76 3.80
CA ALA A 86 6.21 -28.52 4.50
C ALA A 86 5.03 -29.31 3.89
N LYS A 87 5.14 -29.73 2.62
CA LYS A 87 4.10 -30.47 1.91
C LYS A 87 4.17 -31.97 2.19
N GLU A 88 5.35 -32.56 2.01
CA GLU A 88 5.59 -33.99 2.26
C GLU A 88 5.86 -34.28 3.75
N LYS A 89 5.97 -33.23 4.57
CA LYS A 89 6.27 -33.27 6.02
C LYS A 89 7.61 -33.91 6.34
N THR A 90 8.61 -33.66 5.49
CA THR A 90 9.97 -34.19 5.66
C THR A 90 10.79 -33.25 6.55
N ASN A 91 11.57 -33.83 7.48
CA ASN A 91 12.51 -33.14 8.39
C ASN A 91 11.88 -32.08 9.32
N LEU A 92 10.55 -32.10 9.53
CA LEU A 92 9.90 -31.19 10.49
C LEU A 92 10.28 -31.52 11.94
N ASP A 93 10.54 -32.80 12.22
CA ASP A 93 11.13 -33.31 13.46
C ASP A 93 12.50 -32.68 13.73
N LYS A 94 13.37 -32.60 12.71
CA LYS A 94 14.68 -31.94 12.85
C LYS A 94 14.56 -30.45 13.10
N LEU A 95 13.58 -29.79 12.49
CA LEU A 95 13.32 -28.37 12.76
C LEU A 95 12.86 -28.16 14.20
N GLU A 96 12.00 -29.04 14.72
CA GLU A 96 11.58 -29.04 16.13
C GLU A 96 12.78 -29.25 17.06
N GLU A 97 13.64 -30.23 16.78
CA GLU A 97 14.88 -30.46 17.55
C GLU A 97 15.79 -29.23 17.55
N ALA A 98 15.96 -28.56 16.40
CA ALA A 98 16.76 -27.35 16.30
C ALA A 98 16.18 -26.19 17.12
N ILE A 99 14.85 -26.03 17.13
CA ILE A 99 14.15 -25.01 17.95
C ILE A 99 14.37 -25.28 19.44
N ILE A 100 14.24 -26.55 19.87
CA ILE A 100 14.45 -26.95 21.26
C ILE A 100 15.91 -26.67 21.67
N LEU A 101 16.87 -27.11 20.85
CA LEU A 101 18.30 -26.90 21.09
C LEU A 101 18.63 -25.41 21.25
N GLN A 102 18.14 -24.58 20.34
CA GLN A 102 18.40 -23.14 20.38
C GLN A 102 17.77 -22.49 21.62
N SER A 103 16.60 -22.96 22.04
CA SER A 103 15.92 -22.48 23.25
C SER A 103 16.66 -22.86 24.52
N GLU A 104 17.28 -24.05 24.58
CA GLU A 104 18.12 -24.49 25.68
C GLU A 104 19.39 -23.64 25.80
N ILE A 105 20.04 -23.31 24.68
CA ILE A 105 21.22 -22.44 24.64
C ILE A 105 20.92 -21.04 25.18
N LEU A 106 19.71 -20.52 24.92
CA LEU A 106 19.28 -19.19 25.39
C LEU A 106 18.99 -19.12 26.89
N GLU A 107 18.87 -20.26 27.58
CA GLU A 107 18.50 -20.34 28.99
C GLU A 107 17.29 -19.46 29.38
N LEU A 108 16.22 -19.50 28.57
CA LEU A 108 15.04 -18.64 28.76
C LEU A 108 14.45 -18.82 30.17
N LYS A 109 14.27 -17.70 30.88
CA LYS A 109 13.77 -17.65 32.26
C LYS A 109 12.62 -16.66 32.35
N ALA A 110 11.50 -17.11 32.90
CA ALA A 110 10.37 -16.25 33.23
C ALA A 110 9.88 -16.54 34.64
N SER A 111 9.55 -15.47 35.39
CA SER A 111 8.95 -15.63 36.71
C SER A 111 7.43 -15.70 36.57
N PRO A 112 6.77 -16.78 37.01
CA PRO A 112 5.32 -16.86 37.03
C PRO A 112 4.70 -16.08 38.19
N GLU A 113 5.51 -15.62 39.15
CA GLU A 113 5.06 -14.93 40.35
C GLU A 113 4.96 -13.41 40.13
N GLY A 114 3.93 -12.81 40.73
CA GLY A 114 3.71 -11.36 40.71
C GLY A 114 2.72 -10.91 39.63
N ASN A 115 2.70 -9.60 39.39
CA ASN A 115 1.80 -8.96 38.45
C ASN A 115 2.15 -9.35 37.02
N ALA A 116 1.13 -9.62 36.21
CA ALA A 116 1.35 -9.96 34.82
C ALA A 116 1.76 -8.74 33.99
N GLU A 117 2.75 -8.94 33.14
CA GLU A 117 3.18 -8.01 32.10
C GLU A 117 3.44 -8.76 30.80
N GLY A 118 3.34 -8.05 29.69
CA GLY A 118 3.63 -8.59 28.36
C GLY A 118 3.14 -7.63 27.29
N SER A 119 2.83 -8.16 26.10
CA SER A 119 2.52 -7.31 24.94
C SER A 119 1.25 -7.76 24.22
N VAL A 120 0.53 -6.80 23.62
CA VAL A 120 -0.65 -7.07 22.79
C VAL A 120 -0.18 -7.59 21.43
N VAL A 121 -0.61 -8.79 21.07
CA VAL A 121 -0.35 -9.38 19.75
C VAL A 121 -1.28 -8.79 18.70
N GLU A 122 -2.58 -8.76 19.01
CA GLU A 122 -3.63 -8.28 18.09
C GLU A 122 -4.87 -7.85 18.88
N SER A 123 -5.64 -6.89 18.36
CA SER A 123 -6.89 -6.45 18.98
C SER A 123 -8.05 -6.40 17.98
N ARG A 124 -9.26 -6.70 18.45
CA ARG A 124 -10.48 -6.72 17.64
C ARG A 124 -11.73 -6.34 18.43
N VAL A 125 -12.79 -5.97 17.72
CA VAL A 125 -14.12 -5.73 18.32
C VAL A 125 -15.05 -6.87 17.93
N GLU A 126 -15.52 -7.62 18.92
CA GLU A 126 -16.43 -8.74 18.69
C GLU A 126 -17.86 -8.39 19.09
N LYS A 127 -18.82 -8.72 18.22
CA LYS A 127 -20.24 -8.40 18.43
C LYS A 127 -20.77 -9.14 19.67
N GLY A 128 -21.24 -8.38 20.66
CA GLY A 128 -21.79 -8.90 21.91
C GLY A 128 -20.75 -9.16 23.02
N ARG A 129 -19.46 -9.25 22.69
CA ARG A 129 -18.37 -9.42 23.67
C ARG A 129 -17.61 -8.10 23.93
N GLY A 130 -17.68 -7.16 22.98
CA GLY A 130 -17.01 -5.87 23.04
C GLY A 130 -15.58 -5.95 22.53
N PRO A 131 -14.71 -5.00 22.92
CA PRO A 131 -13.28 -5.04 22.58
C PRO A 131 -12.60 -6.24 23.26
N VAL A 132 -11.84 -6.98 22.46
CA VAL A 132 -11.03 -8.12 22.90
C VAL A 132 -9.62 -7.96 22.34
N ALA A 133 -8.63 -8.48 23.06
CA ALA A 133 -7.24 -8.42 22.65
C ALA A 133 -6.55 -9.76 22.94
N THR A 134 -5.74 -10.24 22.00
CA THR A 134 -4.82 -11.35 22.24
C THR A 134 -3.55 -10.76 22.82
N VAL A 135 -3.19 -11.19 24.03
CA VAL A 135 -1.97 -10.76 24.71
C VAL A 135 -1.03 -11.94 24.91
N LEU A 136 0.27 -11.69 24.79
CA LEU A 136 1.31 -12.63 25.15
C LEU A 136 1.87 -12.23 26.51
N VAL A 137 1.71 -13.09 27.52
CA VAL A 137 2.23 -12.84 28.87
C VAL A 137 3.73 -13.13 28.88
N SER A 138 4.56 -12.17 29.24
CA SER A 138 6.02 -12.34 29.32
C SER A 138 6.49 -12.65 30.73
N ARG A 139 5.82 -12.11 31.75
CA ARG A 139 6.13 -12.34 33.16
C ARG A 139 4.87 -12.27 34.01
N GLY A 140 4.89 -12.97 35.13
CA GLY A 140 3.78 -13.04 36.08
C GLY A 140 2.69 -13.98 35.57
N THR A 141 1.54 -13.95 36.25
CA THR A 141 0.37 -14.74 35.87
C THR A 141 -0.85 -13.84 35.79
N LEU A 142 -1.45 -13.74 34.59
CA LEU A 142 -2.65 -12.95 34.36
C LEU A 142 -3.87 -13.75 34.82
N LYS A 143 -4.74 -13.16 35.64
CA LYS A 143 -5.91 -13.84 36.21
C LYS A 143 -7.21 -13.15 35.86
N VAL A 144 -8.30 -13.92 35.87
CA VAL A 144 -9.65 -13.36 35.78
C VAL A 144 -9.91 -12.45 36.98
N GLY A 145 -10.32 -11.21 36.72
CA GLY A 145 -10.54 -10.17 37.72
C GLY A 145 -9.43 -9.12 37.79
N ASP A 146 -8.26 -9.39 37.22
CA ASP A 146 -7.14 -8.44 37.21
C ASP A 146 -7.50 -7.18 36.43
N ILE A 147 -6.93 -6.07 36.88
CA ILE A 147 -7.06 -4.76 36.24
C ILE A 147 -5.75 -4.49 35.54
N PHE A 148 -5.81 -4.14 34.27
CA PHE A 148 -4.62 -3.91 33.47
C PHE A 148 -4.75 -2.65 32.63
N VAL A 149 -3.59 -2.10 32.30
CA VAL A 149 -3.45 -0.97 31.38
C VAL A 149 -2.68 -1.46 30.17
N SER A 150 -3.15 -1.10 28.98
CA SER A 150 -2.47 -1.35 27.71
C SER A 150 -2.54 -0.08 26.86
N GLY A 151 -1.37 0.51 26.61
CA GLY A 151 -1.25 1.82 25.96
C GLY A 151 -2.10 2.90 26.64
N SER A 152 -3.05 3.47 25.91
CA SER A 152 -4.01 4.50 26.38
C SER A 152 -5.35 3.92 26.85
N LYS A 153 -5.48 2.59 26.92
CA LYS A 153 -6.71 1.90 27.31
C LYS A 153 -6.49 1.07 28.56
N TRP A 154 -7.55 0.84 29.31
CA TRP A 154 -7.52 -0.03 30.49
C TRP A 154 -8.71 -0.97 30.46
N GLY A 155 -8.61 -2.05 31.22
CA GLY A 155 -9.67 -3.04 31.31
C GLY A 155 -9.60 -3.82 32.60
N LYS A 156 -10.70 -4.52 32.87
CA LYS A 156 -10.77 -5.55 33.90
C LYS A 156 -11.03 -6.88 33.22
N VAL A 157 -10.19 -7.87 33.48
CA VAL A 157 -10.30 -9.20 32.87
C VAL A 157 -11.61 -9.85 33.29
N ARG A 158 -12.58 -9.91 32.38
CA ARG A 158 -13.87 -10.59 32.57
C ARG A 158 -13.79 -12.07 32.26
N ALA A 159 -12.98 -12.43 31.27
CA ALA A 159 -12.74 -13.78 30.85
C ALA A 159 -11.39 -13.86 30.12
N LEU A 160 -10.75 -15.01 30.24
CA LEU A 160 -9.56 -15.41 29.49
C LEU A 160 -9.92 -16.62 28.62
N LEU A 161 -9.49 -16.63 27.37
CA LEU A 161 -9.61 -17.77 26.48
C LEU A 161 -8.26 -18.14 25.91
N ASN A 162 -7.95 -19.43 25.86
CA ASN A 162 -6.75 -19.91 25.19
C ASN A 162 -6.90 -19.90 23.66
N ASP A 163 -5.83 -20.30 22.98
CA ASP A 163 -5.74 -20.51 21.53
C ASP A 163 -6.83 -21.43 20.95
N HIS A 164 -7.32 -22.39 21.74
CA HIS A 164 -8.44 -23.28 21.37
C HIS A 164 -9.84 -22.71 21.68
N GLY A 165 -9.94 -21.46 22.14
CA GLY A 165 -11.22 -20.83 22.51
C GLY A 165 -11.86 -21.40 23.77
N LYS A 166 -11.11 -22.14 24.60
CA LYS A 166 -11.57 -22.64 25.90
C LYS A 166 -11.29 -21.60 26.97
N ARG A 167 -12.23 -21.44 27.90
CA ARG A 167 -12.07 -20.52 29.03
C ARG A 167 -11.04 -21.06 30.00
N ILE A 168 -10.14 -20.19 30.43
CA ILE A 168 -9.12 -20.46 31.46
C ILE A 168 -9.24 -19.45 32.61
N THR A 169 -8.70 -19.80 33.77
CA THR A 169 -8.74 -18.95 34.98
C THR A 169 -7.52 -18.05 35.11
N ASP A 170 -6.40 -18.51 34.57
CA ASP A 170 -5.10 -17.89 34.67
C ASP A 170 -4.25 -18.21 33.43
N ALA A 171 -3.31 -17.33 33.11
CA ALA A 171 -2.35 -17.48 32.02
C ALA A 171 -0.96 -17.09 32.55
N GLY A 172 -0.04 -18.04 32.53
CA GLY A 172 1.36 -17.82 32.92
C GLY A 172 2.22 -17.29 31.76
N PRO A 173 3.54 -17.16 31.97
CA PRO A 173 4.47 -16.69 30.96
C PRO A 173 4.47 -17.57 29.69
N SER A 174 4.75 -16.95 28.54
CA SER A 174 4.81 -17.56 27.20
C SER A 174 3.48 -18.12 26.68
N VAL A 175 2.36 -17.87 27.36
CA VAL A 175 1.03 -18.32 26.91
C VAL A 175 0.28 -17.16 26.25
N PRO A 176 -0.11 -17.27 24.96
CA PRO A 176 -1.02 -16.31 24.34
C PRO A 176 -2.45 -16.53 24.84
N VAL A 177 -3.12 -15.44 25.24
CA VAL A 177 -4.47 -15.50 25.79
C VAL A 177 -5.33 -14.36 25.24
N GLU A 178 -6.57 -14.68 24.87
CA GLU A 178 -7.58 -13.68 24.52
C GLU A 178 -8.21 -13.11 25.79
N VAL A 179 -8.08 -11.80 25.97
CA VAL A 179 -8.57 -11.06 27.13
C VAL A 179 -9.84 -10.29 26.76
N LEU A 180 -10.85 -10.41 27.63
CA LEU A 180 -12.11 -9.69 27.52
C LEU A 180 -12.29 -8.69 28.64
N GLY A 181 -12.90 -7.54 28.30
CA GLY A 181 -13.20 -6.49 29.29
C GLY A 181 -12.34 -5.25 29.17
N LEU A 182 -11.78 -5.00 27.99
CA LEU A 182 -11.17 -3.73 27.66
C LEU A 182 -12.23 -2.67 27.40
N THR A 183 -11.92 -1.43 27.77
CA THR A 183 -12.77 -0.26 27.51
C THR A 183 -12.72 0.19 26.04
N GLY A 184 -11.66 -0.18 25.32
CA GLY A 184 -11.46 0.08 23.90
C GLY A 184 -10.46 -0.91 23.31
N THR A 185 -10.19 -0.81 22.01
CA THR A 185 -9.15 -1.59 21.34
C THR A 185 -7.77 -0.96 21.60
N PRO A 186 -6.85 -1.65 22.28
CA PRO A 186 -5.46 -1.20 22.39
C PRO A 186 -4.77 -1.30 21.02
N ASP A 187 -3.69 -0.54 20.86
CA ASP A 187 -2.88 -0.62 19.65
C ASP A 187 -2.09 -1.95 19.68
N ALA A 188 -1.89 -2.57 18.53
CA ALA A 188 -1.11 -3.81 18.48
C ALA A 188 0.37 -3.49 18.82
N GLY A 189 1.01 -4.34 19.62
CA GLY A 189 2.35 -4.09 20.18
C GLY A 189 2.38 -3.22 21.42
N ASP A 190 1.25 -2.69 21.89
CA ASP A 190 1.23 -2.00 23.19
C ASP A 190 1.60 -3.00 24.30
N ASP A 191 2.48 -2.57 25.20
CA ASP A 191 2.70 -3.29 26.45
C ASP A 191 1.43 -3.28 27.30
N PHE A 192 1.15 -4.40 27.96
CA PHE A 192 0.13 -4.49 28.99
C PHE A 192 0.79 -4.76 30.35
N VAL A 193 0.26 -4.12 31.39
CA VAL A 193 0.73 -4.29 32.77
C VAL A 193 -0.46 -4.34 33.71
N VAL A 194 -0.49 -5.34 34.59
CA VAL A 194 -1.48 -5.44 35.67
C VAL A 194 -1.17 -4.42 36.75
N VAL A 195 -2.22 -3.71 37.18
CA VAL A 195 -2.17 -2.64 38.18
C VAL A 195 -3.08 -2.94 39.36
N GLU A 196 -2.77 -2.32 40.49
CA GLU A 196 -3.40 -2.61 41.79
C GLU A 196 -4.88 -2.16 41.88
N SER A 197 -5.27 -1.12 41.14
CA SER A 197 -6.62 -0.54 41.26
C SER A 197 -7.12 0.13 39.98
N GLU A 198 -8.44 0.19 39.83
CA GLU A 198 -9.09 0.85 38.69
C GLU A 198 -8.83 2.35 38.68
N GLY A 199 -8.73 2.99 39.85
CA GLY A 199 -8.43 4.42 39.95
C GLY A 199 -7.09 4.76 39.34
N ARG A 200 -6.05 3.97 39.66
CA ARG A 200 -4.71 4.12 39.08
C ARG A 200 -4.69 3.84 37.59
N ALA A 201 -5.42 2.82 37.14
CA ALA A 201 -5.54 2.48 35.73
C ALA A 201 -6.10 3.67 34.92
N ARG A 202 -7.21 4.26 35.39
CA ARG A 202 -7.86 5.41 34.76
C ARG A 202 -6.93 6.62 34.67
N GLU A 203 -6.29 6.98 35.78
CA GLU A 203 -5.38 8.13 35.83
C GLU A 203 -4.24 8.01 34.80
N VAL A 204 -3.61 6.83 34.71
CA VAL A 204 -2.54 6.56 33.74
C VAL A 204 -3.06 6.67 32.30
N THR A 205 -4.21 6.08 32.01
CA THR A 205 -4.78 6.11 30.65
C THR A 205 -5.22 7.50 30.22
N GLU A 206 -5.88 8.27 31.09
CA GLU A 206 -6.32 9.64 30.79
C GLU A 206 -5.12 10.58 30.57
N TYR A 207 -4.03 10.37 31.31
CA TYR A 207 -2.78 11.09 31.07
C TYR A 207 -2.18 10.74 29.70
N ARG A 208 -2.10 9.45 29.35
CA ARG A 208 -1.59 8.99 28.05
C ARG A 208 -2.46 9.44 26.88
N GLU A 209 -3.79 9.44 27.03
CA GLU A 209 -4.73 9.90 26.01
C GLU A 209 -4.58 11.40 25.76
N ARG A 210 -4.47 12.22 26.82
CA ARG A 210 -4.17 13.65 26.68
C ARG A 210 -2.85 13.90 25.98
N GLN A 211 -1.80 13.13 26.28
CA GLN A 211 -0.52 13.24 25.57
C GLN A 211 -0.65 12.86 24.09
N LYS A 212 -1.37 11.79 23.76
CA LYS A 212 -1.60 11.36 22.36
C LYS A 212 -2.35 12.44 21.58
N ILE A 213 -3.38 13.04 22.17
CA ILE A 213 -4.12 14.15 21.58
C ILE A 213 -3.20 15.37 21.38
N ALA A 214 -2.44 15.77 22.39
CA ALA A 214 -1.51 16.89 22.28
C ALA A 214 -0.43 16.68 21.20
N ALA A 215 0.12 15.46 21.12
CA ALA A 215 1.10 15.09 20.10
C ALA A 215 0.48 15.14 18.68
N SER A 216 -0.74 14.60 18.50
CA SER A 216 -1.44 14.67 17.22
C SER A 216 -1.77 16.11 16.80
N ALA A 217 -2.15 16.98 17.75
CA ALA A 217 -2.43 18.38 17.49
C ALA A 217 -1.17 19.15 17.10
N ALA A 218 -0.03 18.88 17.75
CA ALA A 218 1.26 19.47 17.40
C ALA A 218 1.78 19.01 16.03
N ALA A 219 1.62 17.72 15.70
CA ALA A 219 1.96 17.17 14.39
C ALA A 219 1.07 17.77 13.28
N GLY A 220 -0.24 17.87 13.52
CA GLY A 220 -1.20 18.50 12.61
C GLY A 220 -0.92 19.99 12.40
N ALA A 221 -0.60 20.73 13.46
CA ALA A 221 -0.29 22.16 13.35
C ALA A 221 0.97 22.43 12.51
N ARG A 222 2.02 21.61 12.65
CA ARG A 222 3.22 21.69 11.80
C ARG A 222 2.92 21.37 10.34
N GLY A 223 2.15 20.30 10.10
CA GLY A 223 1.73 19.91 8.75
C GLY A 223 0.92 20.99 8.05
N THR A 224 -0.03 21.63 8.73
CA THR A 224 -0.94 22.61 8.10
C THR A 224 -0.26 23.85 7.54
N ILE A 225 0.76 24.42 8.20
CA ILE A 225 1.42 25.63 7.69
C ILE A 225 2.32 25.31 6.50
N GLU A 226 3.10 24.23 6.60
CA GLU A 226 3.99 23.78 5.53
C GLU A 226 3.20 23.24 4.32
N GLN A 227 2.09 22.54 4.57
CA GLN A 227 1.12 22.11 3.54
C GLN A 227 0.37 23.30 2.94
N MET A 228 -0.08 24.28 3.72
CA MET A 228 -0.72 25.47 3.14
C MET A 228 0.26 26.25 2.25
N MET A 229 1.55 26.27 2.56
CA MET A 229 2.57 26.90 1.71
C MET A 229 2.92 26.05 0.48
N SER A 230 2.93 24.71 0.57
CA SER A 230 3.22 23.82 -0.56
C SER A 230 2.02 23.60 -1.48
N SER A 231 0.79 23.53 -0.96
CA SER A 231 -0.47 23.45 -1.72
C SER A 231 -0.82 24.76 -2.43
N ALA A 232 -0.20 25.89 -2.04
CA ALA A 232 -0.29 27.14 -2.79
C ALA A 232 0.72 27.20 -3.96
N ALA A 233 1.75 26.34 -3.96
CA ALA A 233 2.83 26.32 -4.94
C ALA A 233 2.72 25.16 -5.95
N ALA A 234 2.24 24.00 -5.52
CA ALA A 234 1.80 22.91 -6.39
C ALA A 234 0.35 23.20 -6.81
N GLY A 235 -0.04 22.83 -8.04
CA GLY A 235 -1.43 22.98 -8.52
C GLY A 235 -2.45 22.23 -7.66
N GLU A 236 -3.72 22.19 -8.09
CA GLU A 236 -4.79 21.50 -7.36
C GLU A 236 -4.41 20.02 -7.08
N ILE A 237 -4.05 19.73 -5.82
CA ILE A 237 -3.83 18.36 -5.37
C ILE A 237 -5.21 17.71 -5.21
N HIS A 238 -5.50 16.67 -5.98
CA HIS A 238 -6.74 15.94 -5.84
C HIS A 238 -6.65 15.02 -4.62
N THR A 239 -7.58 15.18 -3.67
CA THR A 239 -7.66 14.34 -2.48
C THR A 239 -8.82 13.36 -2.60
N VAL A 240 -8.56 12.10 -2.27
CA VAL A 240 -9.57 11.04 -2.20
C VAL A 240 -9.84 10.75 -0.72
N PRO A 241 -10.95 11.26 -0.15
CA PRO A 241 -11.32 10.99 1.23
C PRO A 241 -11.77 9.53 1.41
N VAL A 242 -11.18 8.84 2.38
CA VAL A 242 -11.45 7.42 2.65
C VAL A 242 -11.69 7.19 4.15
N VAL A 243 -12.74 6.42 4.47
CA VAL A 243 -12.96 5.86 5.81
C VAL A 243 -12.63 4.37 5.77
N ILE A 244 -11.78 3.90 6.68
CA ILE A 244 -11.29 2.52 6.71
C ILE A 244 -11.80 1.81 7.96
N LYS A 245 -12.43 0.66 7.78
CA LYS A 245 -12.81 -0.26 8.86
C LYS A 245 -12.26 -1.64 8.59
N ALA A 246 -11.66 -2.26 9.60
CA ALA A 246 -11.20 -3.64 9.50
C ALA A 246 -11.63 -4.47 10.71
N ASP A 247 -11.50 -5.79 10.59
CA ASP A 247 -11.82 -6.77 11.63
C ASP A 247 -10.80 -6.74 12.77
N VAL A 248 -9.53 -6.52 12.45
CA VAL A 248 -8.41 -6.45 13.39
C VAL A 248 -7.59 -5.17 13.21
N GLN A 249 -6.93 -4.72 14.27
CA GLN A 249 -6.13 -3.50 14.28
C GLN A 249 -4.95 -3.55 13.30
N GLY A 250 -4.25 -4.68 13.21
CA GLY A 250 -3.12 -4.86 12.29
C GLY A 250 -3.48 -4.64 10.82
N SER A 251 -4.70 -5.01 10.41
CA SER A 251 -5.20 -4.79 9.05
C SER A 251 -5.47 -3.31 8.76
N VAL A 252 -5.95 -2.55 9.76
CA VAL A 252 -6.14 -1.09 9.63
C VAL A 252 -4.79 -0.41 9.39
N GLU A 253 -3.79 -0.71 10.22
CA GLU A 253 -2.44 -0.17 10.11
C GLU A 253 -1.80 -0.51 8.76
N ALA A 254 -1.91 -1.77 8.34
CA ALA A 254 -1.37 -2.25 7.08
C ALA A 254 -2.00 -1.58 5.86
N LEU A 255 -3.31 -1.30 5.90
CA LEU A 255 -4.01 -0.57 4.86
C LEU A 255 -3.59 0.89 4.82
N VAL A 256 -3.64 1.60 5.94
CA VAL A 256 -3.24 3.02 6.01
C VAL A 256 -1.81 3.22 5.51
N ALA A 257 -0.86 2.41 6.00
CA ALA A 257 0.53 2.50 5.58
C ALA A 257 0.75 2.16 4.11
N SER A 258 -0.08 1.28 3.53
CA SER A 258 -0.02 0.96 2.10
C SER A 258 -0.59 2.10 1.26
N LEU A 259 -1.65 2.77 1.72
CA LEU A 259 -2.28 3.89 1.02
C LEU A 259 -1.44 5.15 1.04
N ASP A 260 -0.76 5.42 2.15
CA ASP A 260 0.18 6.54 2.25
C ASP A 260 1.33 6.40 1.23
N LYS A 261 1.75 5.17 0.90
CA LYS A 261 2.77 4.89 -0.12
C LYS A 261 2.29 5.12 -1.55
N LEU A 262 0.98 5.17 -1.79
CA LEU A 262 0.41 5.44 -3.12
C LEU A 262 0.27 6.95 -3.38
N ALA A 263 0.49 7.80 -2.39
CA ALA A 263 0.37 9.24 -2.55
C ALA A 263 1.40 9.77 -3.55
N THR A 264 0.94 10.62 -4.47
CA THR A 264 1.78 11.37 -5.41
C THR A 264 1.56 12.87 -5.21
N ASP A 265 2.33 13.69 -5.92
CA ASP A 265 2.19 15.15 -5.88
C ASP A 265 0.88 15.64 -6.51
N GLU A 266 0.24 14.83 -7.36
CA GLU A 266 -1.01 15.17 -8.07
C GLU A 266 -2.26 14.58 -7.36
N VAL A 267 -2.15 13.38 -6.77
CA VAL A 267 -3.28 12.69 -6.11
C VAL A 267 -2.85 12.08 -4.78
N LYS A 268 -3.64 12.35 -3.73
CA LYS A 268 -3.40 11.82 -2.39
C LYS A 268 -4.64 11.18 -1.78
N VAL A 269 -4.46 10.02 -1.14
CA VAL A 269 -5.51 9.44 -0.29
C VAL A 269 -5.51 10.18 1.05
N GLN A 270 -6.68 10.66 1.46
CA GLN A 270 -6.88 11.27 2.77
C GLN A 270 -7.70 10.32 3.64
N VAL A 271 -7.05 9.68 4.61
CA VAL A 271 -7.73 8.84 5.60
C VAL A 271 -8.45 9.75 6.60
N LEU A 272 -9.78 9.80 6.54
CA LEU A 272 -10.61 10.61 7.44
C LEU A 272 -10.77 9.97 8.81
N HIS A 273 -11.00 8.66 8.80
CA HIS A 273 -11.14 7.85 10.01
C HIS A 273 -10.72 6.43 9.70
N SER A 274 -10.01 5.83 10.64
CA SER A 274 -9.62 4.43 10.59
C SER A 274 -9.94 3.78 11.93
N GLY A 275 -10.47 2.56 11.90
CA GLY A 275 -10.82 1.88 13.14
C GLY A 275 -11.24 0.43 12.97
N VAL A 276 -11.40 -0.23 14.11
CA VAL A 276 -11.69 -1.66 14.17
C VAL A 276 -13.18 -1.92 14.44
N GLY A 277 -13.72 -2.93 13.79
CA GLY A 277 -15.10 -3.38 13.91
C GLY A 277 -15.96 -3.05 12.70
N GLY A 278 -17.24 -3.41 12.81
CA GLY A 278 -18.23 -3.19 11.75
C GLY A 278 -18.48 -1.71 11.45
N ILE A 279 -18.91 -1.43 10.22
CA ILE A 279 -19.23 -0.07 9.77
C ILE A 279 -20.57 0.37 10.39
N ASN A 280 -20.60 1.57 10.97
CA ASN A 280 -21.75 2.16 11.62
C ASN A 280 -22.23 3.46 10.92
N GLU A 281 -23.31 4.04 11.44
CA GLU A 281 -23.95 5.25 10.90
C GLU A 281 -23.05 6.49 10.96
N SER A 282 -22.24 6.60 12.01
CA SER A 282 -21.29 7.71 12.17
C SER A 282 -20.23 7.68 11.06
N ASP A 283 -19.77 6.49 10.67
CA ASP A 283 -18.82 6.31 9.58
C ASP A 283 -19.42 6.75 8.24
N VAL A 284 -20.70 6.43 7.99
CA VAL A 284 -21.45 6.86 6.80
C VAL A 284 -21.65 8.37 6.77
N THR A 285 -21.99 8.96 7.92
CA THR A 285 -22.18 10.40 8.05
C THR A 285 -20.88 11.16 7.76
N LEU A 286 -19.75 10.66 8.28
CA LEU A 286 -18.43 11.26 8.05
C LEU A 286 -18.02 11.16 6.57
N ALA A 287 -18.19 10.00 5.95
CA ALA A 287 -17.90 9.82 4.52
C ALA A 287 -18.78 10.72 3.65
N ASN A 288 -20.07 10.83 3.95
CA ASN A 288 -20.99 11.71 3.21
C ASN A 288 -20.58 13.19 3.30
N ALA A 289 -20.24 13.67 4.49
CA ALA A 289 -19.85 15.06 4.72
C ALA A 289 -18.62 15.49 3.90
N SER A 290 -17.73 14.56 3.60
CA SER A 290 -16.49 14.80 2.86
C SER A 290 -16.50 14.26 1.42
N GLY A 291 -17.61 13.67 0.96
CA GLY A 291 -17.69 13.03 -0.36
C GLY A 291 -16.76 11.83 -0.54
N GLY A 292 -16.48 11.10 0.55
CA GLY A 292 -15.53 9.98 0.59
C GLY A 292 -16.15 8.61 0.39
N VAL A 293 -15.28 7.62 0.18
CA VAL A 293 -15.63 6.19 0.08
C VAL A 293 -15.32 5.45 1.39
N ILE A 294 -16.13 4.44 1.72
CA ILE A 294 -15.91 3.59 2.89
C ILE A 294 -15.35 2.24 2.45
N ILE A 295 -14.27 1.82 3.10
CA ILE A 295 -13.59 0.55 2.87
C ILE A 295 -13.77 -0.34 4.10
N GLY A 296 -14.43 -1.48 3.91
CA GLY A 296 -14.57 -2.52 4.93
C GLY A 296 -13.68 -3.74 4.60
N PHE A 297 -12.65 -3.97 5.41
CA PHE A 297 -11.79 -5.15 5.30
C PHE A 297 -12.25 -6.25 6.27
N ASN A 298 -12.75 -7.38 5.75
CA ASN A 298 -13.34 -8.48 6.53
C ASN A 298 -14.47 -8.07 7.49
N VAL A 299 -15.03 -6.87 7.33
CA VAL A 299 -16.15 -6.35 8.13
C VAL A 299 -17.33 -6.00 7.25
N ARG A 300 -18.51 -5.95 7.86
CA ARG A 300 -19.77 -5.57 7.20
C ARG A 300 -20.38 -4.36 7.89
N ALA A 301 -21.14 -3.57 7.12
CA ALA A 301 -21.98 -2.54 7.67
C ALA A 301 -23.16 -3.13 8.43
N ASN A 302 -23.53 -2.48 9.54
CA ASN A 302 -24.78 -2.79 10.21
C ASN A 302 -25.98 -2.43 9.29
N PRO A 303 -27.20 -2.96 9.55
CA PRO A 303 -28.35 -2.69 8.68
C PRO A 303 -28.66 -1.20 8.52
N GLN A 304 -28.55 -0.42 9.59
CA GLN A 304 -28.85 1.01 9.63
C GLN A 304 -27.87 1.83 8.77
N ALA A 305 -26.58 1.55 8.87
CA ALA A 305 -25.51 2.17 8.08
C ALA A 305 -25.65 1.82 6.59
N ARG A 306 -26.02 0.58 6.26
CA ARG A 306 -26.26 0.17 4.87
C ARG A 306 -27.46 0.91 4.25
N ASP A 307 -28.53 1.07 5.01
CA ASP A 307 -29.72 1.79 4.55
C ASP A 307 -29.48 3.30 4.43
N MET A 308 -28.65 3.86 5.32
CA MET A 308 -28.19 5.25 5.25
C MET A 308 -27.28 5.46 4.02
N ALA A 309 -26.30 4.60 3.79
CA ALA A 309 -25.39 4.71 2.65
C ALA A 309 -26.12 4.64 1.31
N ARG A 310 -27.15 3.78 1.18
CA ARG A 310 -28.00 3.72 -0.02
C ARG A 310 -28.80 5.00 -0.25
N ARG A 311 -29.30 5.61 0.82
CA ARG A 311 -30.10 6.85 0.76
C ARG A 311 -29.24 8.05 0.36
N ASP A 312 -28.07 8.14 0.97
CA ASP A 312 -27.15 9.26 0.81
C ASP A 312 -26.18 9.04 -0.36
N LYS A 313 -26.28 7.89 -1.04
CA LYS A 313 -25.42 7.47 -2.16
C LYS A 313 -23.93 7.42 -1.79
N VAL A 314 -23.63 7.09 -0.54
CA VAL A 314 -22.26 6.84 -0.08
C VAL A 314 -21.85 5.43 -0.51
N GLU A 315 -20.70 5.33 -1.15
CA GLU A 315 -20.17 4.06 -1.62
C GLU A 315 -19.48 3.30 -0.48
N ILE A 316 -19.86 2.03 -0.30
CA ILE A 316 -19.21 1.11 0.65
C ILE A 316 -18.64 -0.07 -0.15
N ARG A 317 -17.33 -0.23 -0.12
CA ARG A 317 -16.61 -1.34 -0.75
C ARG A 317 -16.11 -2.31 0.30
N TYR A 318 -16.24 -3.60 0.01
CA TYR A 318 -15.87 -4.67 0.93
C TYR A 318 -14.77 -5.52 0.32
N TYR A 319 -13.73 -5.77 1.10
CA TYR A 319 -12.58 -6.55 0.67
C TYR A 319 -12.25 -7.62 1.69
N SER A 320 -11.71 -8.72 1.19
CA SER A 320 -11.09 -9.78 2.00
C SER A 320 -9.61 -9.97 1.70
N ILE A 321 -9.12 -9.37 0.61
CA ILE A 321 -7.73 -9.42 0.17
C ILE A 321 -7.22 -7.98 0.11
N ILE A 322 -6.11 -7.71 0.81
CA ILE A 322 -5.60 -6.35 0.98
C ILE A 322 -5.13 -5.74 -0.34
N TYR A 323 -4.60 -6.56 -1.25
CA TYR A 323 -4.13 -6.14 -2.56
C TYR A 323 -5.28 -5.67 -3.47
N ASP A 324 -6.45 -6.29 -3.37
CA ASP A 324 -7.62 -5.88 -4.15
C ASP A 324 -8.06 -4.47 -3.74
N ALA A 325 -8.10 -4.21 -2.43
CA ALA A 325 -8.43 -2.89 -1.90
C ALA A 325 -7.44 -1.81 -2.37
N ILE A 326 -6.14 -2.14 -2.33
CA ILE A 326 -5.06 -1.25 -2.78
C ILE A 326 -5.15 -0.99 -4.28
N ASN A 327 -5.32 -2.03 -5.09
CA ASN A 327 -5.35 -1.93 -6.54
C ASN A 327 -6.58 -1.16 -7.03
N GLU A 328 -7.73 -1.36 -6.40
CA GLU A 328 -8.96 -0.68 -6.79
C GLU A 328 -8.93 0.82 -6.43
N LEU A 329 -8.36 1.18 -5.27
CA LEU A 329 -8.06 2.57 -4.94
C LEU A 329 -7.03 3.18 -5.89
N LYS A 330 -5.97 2.43 -6.22
CA LYS A 330 -4.97 2.86 -7.19
C LYS A 330 -5.62 3.17 -8.54
N ALA A 331 -6.48 2.28 -9.02
CA ALA A 331 -7.23 2.48 -10.26
C ALA A 331 -8.17 3.70 -10.19
N ALA A 332 -8.86 3.88 -9.06
CA ALA A 332 -9.71 5.06 -8.84
C ALA A 332 -8.89 6.36 -8.86
N MET A 333 -7.71 6.38 -8.23
CA MET A 333 -6.78 7.52 -8.26
C MET A 333 -6.24 7.76 -9.67
N SER A 334 -5.90 6.70 -10.43
CA SER A 334 -5.45 6.82 -11.81
C SER A 334 -6.52 7.42 -12.72
N GLY A 335 -7.79 7.07 -12.52
CA GLY A 335 -8.92 7.68 -13.24
C GLY A 335 -9.13 9.16 -12.96
N MET A 336 -8.54 9.70 -11.87
CA MET A 336 -8.58 11.12 -11.53
C MET A 336 -7.38 11.90 -12.08
N LEU A 337 -6.36 11.21 -12.61
CA LEU A 337 -5.21 11.87 -13.23
C LEU A 337 -5.61 12.45 -14.59
N ALA A 338 -5.10 13.65 -14.89
CA ALA A 338 -5.23 14.22 -16.22
C ALA A 338 -4.53 13.31 -17.24
N PRO A 339 -5.17 13.01 -18.40
CA PRO A 339 -4.54 12.20 -19.43
C PRO A 339 -3.31 12.91 -19.99
N THR A 340 -2.27 12.13 -20.26
CA THR A 340 -1.10 12.65 -20.98
C THR A 340 -1.37 12.70 -22.47
N LEU A 341 -1.13 13.86 -23.06
CA LEU A 341 -1.16 14.02 -24.50
C LEU A 341 0.11 13.41 -25.10
N LYS A 342 -0.03 12.32 -25.85
CA LYS A 342 1.05 11.73 -26.64
C LYS A 342 0.87 12.12 -28.09
N GLU A 343 1.94 12.56 -28.71
CA GLU A 343 1.95 12.84 -30.14
C GLU A 343 2.05 11.53 -30.92
N GLN A 344 1.05 11.26 -31.73
CA GLN A 344 1.05 10.17 -32.68
C GLN A 344 1.39 10.72 -34.07
N PHE A 345 2.54 10.32 -34.58
CA PHE A 345 2.94 10.64 -35.95
C PHE A 345 1.95 10.04 -36.96
N LEU A 346 1.45 10.86 -37.89
CA LEU A 346 0.53 10.46 -38.95
C LEU A 346 1.23 10.31 -40.30
N GLY A 347 2.14 11.23 -40.65
CA GLY A 347 2.83 11.22 -41.93
C GLY A 347 3.59 12.49 -42.25
N ASN A 348 4.45 12.42 -43.26
CA ASN A 348 5.29 13.50 -43.76
C ASN A 348 4.89 13.92 -45.17
N VAL A 349 4.92 15.23 -45.44
CA VAL A 349 4.60 15.81 -46.74
C VAL A 349 5.70 16.74 -47.19
N GLU A 350 6.15 16.60 -48.43
CA GLU A 350 7.17 17.47 -49.01
C GLU A 350 6.50 18.56 -49.87
N ILE A 351 6.84 19.83 -49.61
CA ILE A 351 6.34 20.97 -50.40
C ILE A 351 7.13 21.08 -51.70
N ARG A 352 6.46 20.95 -52.85
CA ARG A 352 7.08 21.02 -54.18
C ARG A 352 6.84 22.31 -54.92
N GLU A 353 5.66 22.90 -54.75
CA GLU A 353 5.30 24.17 -55.36
C GLU A 353 4.46 25.00 -54.39
N VAL A 354 4.57 26.33 -54.45
CA VAL A 354 3.79 27.23 -53.59
C VAL A 354 3.02 28.21 -54.46
N PHE A 355 1.70 28.15 -54.40
CA PHE A 355 0.78 29.01 -55.15
C PHE A 355 0.28 30.15 -54.26
N SER A 356 0.23 31.37 -54.78
CA SER A 356 -0.35 32.51 -54.06
C SER A 356 -1.75 32.81 -54.60
N ILE A 357 -2.78 32.66 -53.76
CA ILE A 357 -4.19 32.88 -54.15
C ILE A 357 -4.74 34.08 -53.37
N SER A 358 -5.22 35.10 -54.09
CA SER A 358 -5.59 36.42 -53.57
C SER A 358 -6.66 36.43 -52.46
N LYS A 359 -7.44 35.35 -52.29
CA LYS A 359 -8.52 35.23 -51.28
C LYS A 359 -8.27 34.18 -50.20
N VAL A 360 -7.26 33.32 -50.35
CA VAL A 360 -7.04 32.14 -49.49
C VAL A 360 -5.64 32.15 -48.84
N GLY A 361 -4.70 32.92 -49.39
CA GLY A 361 -3.31 32.95 -48.94
C GLY A 361 -2.39 32.09 -49.81
N LYS A 362 -1.23 31.70 -49.28
CA LYS A 362 -0.34 30.74 -49.96
C LYS A 362 -0.85 29.32 -49.75
N VAL A 363 -0.95 28.56 -50.84
CA VAL A 363 -1.30 27.14 -50.86
C VAL A 363 -0.08 26.36 -51.31
N ALA A 364 0.35 25.39 -50.52
CA ALA A 364 1.46 24.53 -50.87
C ALA A 364 0.92 23.31 -51.65
N GLY A 365 1.44 23.11 -52.86
CA GLY A 365 1.31 21.88 -53.63
C GLY A 365 2.39 20.90 -53.17
N CYS A 366 1.96 19.77 -52.63
CA CYS A 366 2.81 18.87 -51.88
C CYS A 366 2.59 17.42 -52.30
N MET A 367 3.55 16.57 -51.97
CA MET A 367 3.44 15.12 -52.14
C MET A 367 3.63 14.42 -50.80
N VAL A 368 2.74 13.49 -50.47
CA VAL A 368 2.88 12.70 -49.23
C VAL A 368 4.03 11.73 -49.39
N ALA A 369 5.09 11.95 -48.62
CA ALA A 369 6.32 11.16 -48.66
C ALA A 369 6.20 9.87 -47.84
N GLU A 370 5.51 9.94 -46.71
CA GLU A 370 5.36 8.80 -45.79
C GLU A 370 4.04 8.92 -45.02
N GLY A 371 3.31 7.82 -44.87
CA GLY A 371 2.12 7.75 -44.02
C GLY A 371 0.88 8.41 -44.62
N MET A 372 0.14 9.18 -43.81
CA MET A 372 -1.10 9.85 -44.22
C MET A 372 -1.26 11.24 -43.63
N VAL A 373 -1.93 12.11 -44.38
CA VAL A 373 -2.23 13.49 -43.98
C VAL A 373 -3.71 13.61 -43.76
N LYS A 374 -4.12 14.08 -42.58
CA LYS A 374 -5.52 14.24 -42.20
C LYS A 374 -5.84 15.73 -42.01
N ARG A 375 -6.98 16.17 -42.53
CA ARG A 375 -7.45 17.55 -42.32
C ARG A 375 -7.74 17.79 -40.83
N GLY A 376 -7.24 18.90 -40.29
CA GLY A 376 -7.39 19.26 -38.88
C GLY A 376 -6.37 18.61 -37.93
N ALA A 377 -5.40 17.84 -38.45
CA ALA A 377 -4.26 17.39 -37.66
C ALA A 377 -3.33 18.55 -37.30
N LYS A 378 -2.56 18.38 -36.22
CA LYS A 378 -1.45 19.30 -35.89
C LYS A 378 -0.28 19.01 -36.81
N VAL A 379 0.47 20.06 -37.10
CA VAL A 379 1.54 20.01 -38.08
C VAL A 379 2.76 20.78 -37.61
N ARG A 380 3.95 20.23 -37.89
CA ARG A 380 5.23 20.93 -37.81
C ARG A 380 5.78 21.14 -39.20
N LEU A 381 6.18 22.36 -39.49
CA LEU A 381 6.97 22.67 -40.68
C LEU A 381 8.45 22.57 -40.32
N LEU A 382 9.18 21.70 -41.01
CA LEU A 382 10.62 21.51 -40.88
C LEU A 382 11.33 22.06 -42.12
N ARG A 383 12.40 22.82 -41.89
CA ARG A 383 13.35 23.26 -42.93
C ARG A 383 14.74 22.83 -42.48
N ASP A 384 15.44 22.07 -43.31
CA ASP A 384 16.75 21.49 -42.97
C ASP A 384 16.76 20.73 -41.62
N ASN A 385 15.67 20.01 -41.32
CA ASN A 385 15.40 19.29 -40.06
C ASN A 385 15.23 20.18 -38.80
N VAL A 386 15.03 21.49 -38.97
CA VAL A 386 14.72 22.41 -37.86
C VAL A 386 13.24 22.81 -37.93
N VAL A 387 12.53 22.74 -36.80
CA VAL A 387 11.13 23.16 -36.70
C VAL A 387 11.04 24.68 -36.86
N VAL A 388 10.45 25.13 -37.96
CA VAL A 388 10.24 26.54 -38.29
C VAL A 388 8.89 27.04 -37.77
N HIS A 389 7.88 26.17 -37.77
CA HIS A 389 6.54 26.53 -37.34
C HIS A 389 5.76 25.30 -36.83
N GLU A 390 4.94 25.51 -35.80
CA GLU A 390 3.95 24.55 -35.33
C GLU A 390 2.55 25.16 -35.43
N GLY A 391 1.61 24.41 -36.01
CA GLY A 391 0.26 24.89 -36.24
C GLY A 391 -0.73 23.78 -36.54
N GLU A 392 -1.86 24.15 -37.12
CA GLU A 392 -2.91 23.21 -37.54
C GLU A 392 -3.12 23.25 -39.05
N LEU A 393 -3.45 22.10 -39.64
CA LEU A 393 -3.71 21.99 -41.07
C LEU A 393 -5.13 22.49 -41.38
N SER A 394 -5.22 23.71 -41.93
CA SER A 394 -6.49 24.42 -42.17
C SER A 394 -7.32 23.80 -43.29
N SER A 395 -6.68 23.43 -44.40
CA SER A 395 -7.38 22.81 -45.53
C SER A 395 -6.51 21.79 -46.23
N LEU A 396 -7.14 20.69 -46.63
CA LEU A 396 -6.54 19.63 -47.43
C LEU A 396 -7.37 19.44 -48.69
N LYS A 397 -6.75 19.61 -49.85
CA LYS A 397 -7.39 19.46 -51.16
C LYS A 397 -6.62 18.46 -51.99
N ARG A 398 -7.33 17.70 -52.81
CA ARG A 398 -6.73 16.90 -53.88
C ARG A 398 -7.31 17.39 -55.18
N PHE A 399 -6.45 17.90 -56.06
CA PHE A 399 -6.87 18.67 -57.23
C PHE A 399 -7.79 19.85 -56.88
N LYS A 400 -9.10 19.72 -57.12
CA LYS A 400 -10.10 20.77 -56.83
C LYS A 400 -11.02 20.43 -55.65
N ASP A 401 -10.98 19.20 -55.16
CA ASP A 401 -11.92 18.70 -54.17
C ASP A 401 -11.30 18.71 -52.76
N GLU A 402 -12.09 19.09 -51.76
CA GLU A 402 -11.69 18.97 -50.35
C GLU A 402 -11.81 17.52 -49.89
N VAL A 403 -10.72 17.00 -49.35
CA VAL A 403 -10.61 15.61 -48.90
C VAL A 403 -10.31 15.54 -47.41
N LYS A 404 -10.76 14.47 -46.76
CA LYS A 404 -10.53 14.26 -45.33
C LYS A 404 -9.11 13.78 -45.03
N ASP A 405 -8.60 12.89 -45.89
CA ASP A 405 -7.28 12.30 -45.78
C ASP A 405 -6.64 12.09 -47.16
N VAL A 406 -5.31 12.12 -47.19
CA VAL A 406 -4.50 11.78 -48.36
C VAL A 406 -3.40 10.81 -47.92
N LYS A 407 -3.27 9.71 -48.66
CA LYS A 407 -2.29 8.64 -48.39
C LYS A 407 -0.98 8.88 -49.13
N GLU A 408 0.05 8.17 -48.70
CA GLU A 408 1.37 8.12 -49.30
C GLU A 408 1.34 7.98 -50.84
N GLY A 409 2.24 8.71 -51.51
CA GLY A 409 2.42 8.67 -52.96
C GLY A 409 1.40 9.49 -53.76
N PHE A 410 0.44 10.14 -53.11
CA PHE A 410 -0.51 11.05 -53.77
C PHE A 410 -0.16 12.52 -53.58
N GLU A 411 -0.44 13.32 -54.62
CA GLU A 411 -0.33 14.78 -54.56
C GLU A 411 -1.53 15.39 -53.83
N CYS A 412 -1.26 16.42 -53.03
CA CYS A 412 -2.26 17.19 -52.31
C CYS A 412 -1.88 18.68 -52.24
N GLY A 413 -2.90 19.51 -52.06
CA GLY A 413 -2.75 20.91 -51.72
C GLY A 413 -3.07 21.11 -50.24
N LEU A 414 -2.15 21.71 -49.49
CA LEU A 414 -2.35 22.02 -48.08
C LEU A 414 -2.22 23.52 -47.79
N THR A 415 -2.85 23.94 -46.70
CA THR A 415 -2.76 25.31 -46.18
C THR A 415 -2.66 25.25 -44.67
N LEU A 416 -1.69 25.96 -44.12
CA LEU A 416 -1.43 26.03 -42.68
C LEU A 416 -2.25 27.17 -42.07
N ALA A 417 -2.84 26.95 -40.89
CA ALA A 417 -3.54 28.01 -40.17
C ALA A 417 -2.54 29.07 -39.70
N ASN A 418 -2.83 30.35 -39.95
CA ASN A 418 -2.05 31.51 -39.50
C ASN A 418 -0.55 31.54 -39.93
N TYR A 419 -0.16 30.78 -40.95
CA TYR A 419 1.22 30.75 -41.44
C TYR A 419 1.28 30.76 -42.97
N GLN A 420 2.13 31.64 -43.53
CA GLN A 420 2.23 31.87 -44.98
C GLN A 420 3.67 31.80 -45.53
N ASP A 421 4.68 31.56 -44.69
CA ASP A 421 6.08 31.47 -45.15
C ASP A 421 6.51 30.01 -45.41
N MET A 422 5.79 29.38 -46.34
CA MET A 422 6.13 28.05 -46.87
C MET A 422 7.07 28.18 -48.06
N GLN A 423 8.12 27.37 -48.09
CA GLN A 423 9.10 27.32 -49.18
C GLN A 423 9.12 25.93 -49.83
N VAL A 424 9.58 25.88 -51.08
CA VAL A 424 9.79 24.62 -51.79
C VAL A 424 10.95 23.88 -51.13
N GLY A 425 10.75 22.59 -50.82
CA GLY A 425 11.70 21.76 -50.08
C GLY A 425 11.44 21.67 -48.58
N ASP A 426 10.49 22.45 -48.02
CA ASP A 426 10.07 22.28 -46.63
C ASP A 426 9.32 20.94 -46.46
N ILE A 427 9.49 20.30 -45.30
CA ILE A 427 8.79 19.07 -44.90
C ILE A 427 7.72 19.42 -43.87
N VAL A 428 6.49 19.00 -44.09
CA VAL A 428 5.38 19.13 -43.14
C VAL A 428 5.15 17.77 -42.46
N GLU A 429 5.50 17.68 -41.19
CA GLU A 429 5.20 16.54 -40.33
C GLU A 429 3.80 16.71 -39.74
N CYS A 430 2.92 15.74 -39.97
CA CYS A 430 1.56 15.71 -39.41
C CYS A 430 1.51 14.76 -38.22
N PHE A 431 0.91 15.20 -37.12
CA PHE A 431 0.69 14.41 -35.92
C PHE A 431 -0.68 14.69 -35.29
N GLU A 432 -1.22 13.70 -34.59
CA GLU A 432 -2.44 13.81 -33.79
C GLU A 432 -2.06 13.76 -32.31
N LEU A 433 -2.78 14.51 -31.47
CA LEU A 433 -2.64 14.39 -30.02
C LEU A 433 -3.58 13.31 -29.55
N GLU A 434 -3.03 12.19 -29.09
CA GLU A 434 -3.78 11.11 -28.48
C GLU A 434 -3.77 11.31 -26.95
N GLU A 435 -4.97 11.40 -26.36
CA GLU A 435 -5.12 11.42 -24.90
C GLU A 435 -4.93 10.00 -24.36
N ILE A 436 -3.80 9.76 -23.68
CA ILE A 436 -3.53 8.49 -23.02
C ILE A 436 -3.77 8.66 -21.53
N ALA A 437 -4.72 7.89 -21.00
CA ALA A 437 -4.97 7.81 -19.57
C ALA A 437 -3.70 7.35 -18.83
N ARG A 438 -3.31 8.10 -17.78
CA ARG A 438 -2.14 7.76 -16.97
C ARG A 438 -2.50 6.69 -15.94
N GLU A 439 -1.59 5.75 -15.74
CA GLU A 439 -1.67 4.77 -14.65
C GLU A 439 -0.62 5.09 -13.58
N LEU A 440 -1.01 4.90 -12.32
CA LEU A 440 -0.12 5.03 -11.15
C LEU A 440 0.75 3.79 -10.99
#